data_AF-Q65WB5-F1
#
_entry.id   AF-Q65WB5-F1
#
_cell.length_a   1.000
_cell.length_b   1.000
_cell.length_c   1.000
_cell.angle_alpha   90.00
_cell.angle_beta   90.00
_cell.angle_gamma   90.00
#
_symmetry.space_group_name_H-M   'P 1'
#
loop_
_entity.id
_entity.type
_entity.pdbx_description
1 polymer ?
#
loop_
_entity_poly.entity_id
_entity_poly.type
_entity_poly.pdbx_seq_one_letter_code
_entity_poly.pdbx_strand_id
1 'polypeptide(L)'
;MFDSLFVQFVVLWAVIDPIGSVPVYLSKTVGLSVEERHKVARKSVIIATIVLMFFLVIGQGLFETMQIPLSAFQIAGGLVLLLFALTMIFGEGKPETEMKMRTSLSELAVYPLAVPSIASPGAMMAIVLLTDNHRFDFFEQCLTTVVMLLILFITYLLFLIANKIQRVIGNTGAAVISRVMGLILAAVAVNNVLVGIRDFFGIAL
;
A
#
# COMPACT_ATOMS: atom_id res chain seq x y z
N MET A 1 12.41 -19.42 15.45
CA MET A 1 11.44 -19.70 14.37
C MET A 1 10.08 -19.03 14.62
N PHE A 2 9.43 -19.21 15.77
CA PHE A 2 8.20 -18.45 16.08
C PHE A 2 8.47 -16.95 16.31
N ASP A 3 9.58 -16.61 16.97
CA ASP A 3 9.98 -15.21 17.16
C ASP A 3 10.26 -14.50 15.82
N SER A 4 10.84 -15.21 14.84
CA SER A 4 11.10 -14.65 13.51
C SER A 4 9.81 -14.48 12.70
N LEU A 5 8.88 -15.43 12.75
CA LEU A 5 7.58 -15.31 12.07
C LEU A 5 6.70 -14.20 12.66
N PHE A 6 6.70 -14.04 13.99
CA PHE A 6 5.97 -12.95 14.63
C PHE A 6 6.55 -11.60 14.23
N VAL A 7 7.88 -11.45 14.22
CA VAL A 7 8.54 -10.23 13.76
C VAL A 7 8.22 -9.94 12.30
N GLN A 8 8.29 -10.93 11.41
CA GLN A 8 7.90 -10.78 10.00
C GLN A 8 6.44 -10.35 9.85
N PHE A 9 5.54 -10.96 10.60
CA PHE A 9 4.12 -10.57 10.60
C PHE A 9 3.96 -9.11 11.04
N VAL A 10 4.59 -8.69 12.14
CA VAL A 10 4.51 -7.31 12.63
C VAL A 10 5.07 -6.32 11.63
N VAL A 11 6.22 -6.63 11.01
CA VAL A 11 6.83 -5.77 9.98
C VAL A 11 5.91 -5.66 8.78
N LEU A 12 5.48 -6.79 8.19
CA LEU A 12 4.60 -6.81 7.03
C LEU A 12 3.24 -6.16 7.32
N TRP A 13 2.69 -6.36 8.52
CA TRP A 13 1.45 -5.73 8.96
C TRP A 13 1.59 -4.21 8.99
N ALA A 14 2.69 -3.70 9.55
CA ALA A 14 2.93 -2.27 9.65
C ALA A 14 3.10 -1.60 8.27
N VAL A 15 3.76 -2.27 7.31
CA VAL A 15 4.07 -1.67 5.99
C VAL A 15 2.98 -1.86 4.93
N ILE A 16 2.24 -2.98 4.99
CA ILE A 16 1.05 -3.20 4.13
C ILE A 16 -0.13 -2.35 4.65
N ASP A 17 -0.14 -2.08 5.95
CA ASP A 17 -1.12 -1.26 6.66
C ASP A 17 -2.59 -1.57 6.27
N PRO A 18 -3.09 -2.78 6.63
CA PRO A 18 -4.47 -3.18 6.36
C PRO A 18 -5.51 -2.18 6.88
N ILE A 19 -5.22 -1.54 8.02
CA ILE A 19 -6.13 -0.62 8.70
C ILE A 19 -6.11 0.76 8.01
N GLY A 20 -4.94 1.33 7.76
CA GLY A 20 -4.82 2.63 7.08
C GLY A 20 -5.25 2.58 5.61
N SER A 21 -5.23 1.40 4.98
CA SER A 21 -5.79 1.20 3.64
C SER A 21 -7.33 1.28 3.59
N VAL A 22 -8.04 1.04 4.70
CA VAL A 22 -9.52 1.07 4.73
C VAL A 22 -10.08 2.45 4.40
N PRO A 23 -9.61 3.55 5.02
CA PRO A 23 -10.02 4.89 4.62
C PRO A 23 -9.79 5.25 3.15
N VAL A 24 -8.67 4.80 2.57
CA VAL A 24 -8.37 5.00 1.15
C VAL A 24 -9.39 4.27 0.28
N TYR A 25 -9.73 3.04 0.66
CA TYR A 25 -10.81 2.28 0.04
C TYR A 25 -12.16 2.98 0.14
N LEU A 26 -12.51 3.49 1.31
CA LEU A 26 -13.77 4.19 1.53
C LEU A 26 -13.88 5.46 0.69
N SER A 27 -12.81 6.24 0.57
CA SER A 27 -12.81 7.49 -0.20
C SER A 27 -12.94 7.23 -1.71
N LYS A 28 -12.30 6.17 -2.23
CA LYS A 28 -12.35 5.81 -3.66
C LYS A 28 -13.58 5.01 -4.07
N THR A 29 -14.37 4.54 -3.12
CA THR A 29 -15.60 3.79 -3.39
C THR A 29 -16.88 4.54 -3.05
N VAL A 30 -16.79 5.82 -2.68
CA VAL A 30 -17.97 6.69 -2.48
C VAL A 30 -18.86 6.67 -3.73
N GLY A 31 -20.16 6.53 -3.53
CA GLY A 31 -21.15 6.52 -4.62
C GLY A 31 -21.28 5.21 -5.41
N LEU A 32 -20.37 4.25 -5.24
CA LEU A 32 -20.48 2.93 -5.87
C LEU A 32 -21.50 2.03 -5.17
N SER A 33 -22.15 1.15 -5.94
CA SER A 33 -23.00 0.08 -5.40
C SER A 33 -22.18 -0.95 -4.62
N VAL A 34 -22.82 -1.68 -3.71
CA VAL A 34 -22.15 -2.70 -2.87
C VAL A 34 -21.41 -3.75 -3.71
N GLU A 35 -21.96 -4.14 -4.85
CA GLU A 35 -21.34 -5.11 -5.76
C GLU A 35 -20.06 -4.55 -6.43
N GLU A 36 -20.12 -3.31 -6.90
CA GLU A 36 -18.97 -2.63 -7.51
C GLU A 36 -17.83 -2.47 -6.51
N ARG A 37 -18.17 -2.17 -5.26
CA ARG A 37 -17.22 -2.09 -4.16
C ARG A 37 -16.52 -3.39 -3.87
N HIS A 38 -17.24 -4.50 -3.85
CA HIS A 38 -16.65 -5.82 -3.67
C HIS A 38 -15.73 -6.18 -4.85
N LYS A 39 -16.11 -5.79 -6.07
CA LYS A 39 -15.25 -5.96 -7.26
C LYS A 39 -13.96 -5.15 -7.13
N VAL A 40 -14.04 -3.89 -6.71
CA VAL A 40 -12.87 -3.03 -6.47
C VAL A 40 -11.98 -3.62 -5.38
N ALA A 41 -12.54 -4.01 -4.23
CA ALA A 41 -11.79 -4.61 -3.12
C ALA A 41 -11.05 -5.88 -3.54
N ARG A 42 -11.72 -6.78 -4.26
CA ARG A 42 -11.10 -8.01 -4.74
C ARG A 42 -10.00 -7.72 -5.76
N LYS A 43 -10.27 -6.82 -6.73
CA LYS A 43 -9.28 -6.46 -7.74
C LYS A 43 -8.05 -5.78 -7.12
N SER A 44 -8.24 -4.83 -6.21
CA SER A 44 -7.12 -4.09 -5.62
C SER A 44 -6.20 -5.02 -4.82
N VAL A 45 -6.77 -5.93 -4.02
CA VAL A 45 -5.98 -6.91 -3.28
C VAL A 45 -5.27 -7.88 -4.23
N ILE A 46 -5.94 -8.40 -5.27
CA ILE A 46 -5.29 -9.27 -6.26
C ILE A 46 -4.12 -8.56 -6.95
N ILE A 47 -4.31 -7.31 -7.38
CA ILE A 47 -3.26 -6.53 -8.04
C ILE A 47 -2.10 -6.30 -7.06
N ALA A 48 -2.39 -5.93 -5.81
CA ALA A 48 -1.37 -5.76 -4.78
C ALA A 48 -0.61 -7.06 -4.51
N THR A 49 -1.30 -8.20 -4.44
CA THR A 49 -0.67 -9.53 -4.33
C THR A 49 0.28 -9.78 -5.49
N ILE A 50 -0.16 -9.53 -6.74
CA ILE A 50 0.68 -9.75 -7.92
C ILE A 50 1.93 -8.85 -7.87
N VAL A 51 1.76 -7.57 -7.51
CA VAL A 51 2.87 -6.63 -7.38
C VAL A 51 3.85 -7.07 -6.30
N LEU A 52 3.38 -7.45 -5.11
CA LEU A 52 4.25 -7.89 -4.02
C LEU A 52 4.91 -9.23 -4.32
N MET A 53 4.22 -10.17 -4.97
CA MET A 53 4.81 -11.42 -5.47
C MET A 53 5.90 -11.16 -6.52
N PHE A 54 5.69 -10.18 -7.40
CA PHE A 54 6.71 -9.77 -8.36
C PHE A 54 7.97 -9.28 -7.64
N PHE A 55 7.85 -8.41 -6.63
CA PHE A 55 9.00 -7.94 -5.85
C PHE A 55 9.64 -9.04 -5.00
N LEU A 56 8.85 -9.98 -4.49
CA LEU A 56 9.36 -11.14 -3.75
C LEU A 56 10.29 -12.00 -4.63
N VAL A 57 9.88 -12.31 -5.86
CA VAL A 57 10.64 -13.20 -6.75
C VAL A 57 11.75 -12.48 -7.51
N ILE A 58 11.48 -11.26 -8.00
CA ILE A 58 12.34 -10.55 -8.96
C ILE A 58 13.04 -9.36 -8.31
N GLY A 59 12.50 -8.80 -7.22
CA GLY A 59 12.92 -7.51 -6.68
C GLY A 59 14.40 -7.44 -6.31
N GLN A 60 14.94 -8.48 -5.68
CA GLN A 60 16.37 -8.54 -5.34
C GLN A 60 17.26 -8.48 -6.59
N GLY A 61 17.04 -9.39 -7.55
CA GLY A 61 17.85 -9.44 -8.77
C GLY A 61 17.72 -8.19 -9.63
N LEU A 62 16.53 -7.55 -9.63
CA LEU A 62 16.30 -6.29 -10.33
C LEU A 62 17.16 -5.16 -9.73
N PHE A 63 17.12 -4.97 -8.42
CA PHE A 63 17.87 -3.90 -7.76
C PHE A 63 19.38 -4.11 -7.86
N GLU A 64 19.85 -5.34 -7.68
CA GLU A 64 21.27 -5.70 -7.81
C GLU A 64 21.79 -5.45 -9.24
N THR A 65 21.03 -5.86 -10.26
CA THR A 65 21.41 -5.68 -11.67
C THR A 65 21.43 -4.21 -12.08
N MET A 66 20.45 -3.43 -11.63
CA MET A 66 20.37 -2.00 -11.95
C MET A 66 21.33 -1.16 -11.11
N GLN A 67 22.01 -1.74 -10.12
CA GLN A 67 22.83 -1.03 -9.12
C GLN A 67 22.05 0.11 -8.44
N ILE A 68 20.73 -0.06 -8.29
CA ILE A 68 19.87 0.91 -7.62
C ILE A 68 19.79 0.51 -6.16
N PRO A 69 20.27 1.34 -5.22
CA PRO A 69 20.17 1.01 -3.81
C PRO A 69 18.70 1.02 -3.38
N LEU A 70 18.34 0.10 -2.49
CA LEU A 70 17.00 0.01 -1.89
C LEU A 70 16.53 1.36 -1.33
N SER A 71 17.43 2.15 -0.74
CA SER A 71 17.15 3.50 -0.23
C SER A 71 16.67 4.48 -1.31
N ALA A 72 17.21 4.41 -2.54
CA ALA A 72 16.74 5.25 -3.64
C ALA A 72 15.31 4.88 -4.07
N PHE A 73 14.98 3.59 -4.08
CA PHE A 73 13.62 3.11 -4.32
C PHE A 73 12.66 3.58 -3.21
N GLN A 74 13.10 3.57 -1.95
CA GLN A 74 12.33 4.11 -0.82
C GLN A 74 11.99 5.59 -0.99
N ILE A 75 12.98 6.40 -1.39
CA ILE A 75 12.80 7.84 -1.61
C ILE A 75 11.78 8.05 -2.73
N ALA A 76 11.98 7.41 -3.89
CA ALA A 76 11.09 7.55 -5.04
C ALA A 76 9.65 7.14 -4.69
N GLY A 77 9.50 6.00 -4.01
CA GLY A 77 8.21 5.54 -3.55
C GLY A 77 7.57 6.46 -2.50
N GLY A 78 8.36 6.99 -1.57
CA GLY A 78 7.92 8.00 -0.60
C GLY A 78 7.39 9.25 -1.30
N LEU A 79 8.04 9.71 -2.37
CA LEU A 79 7.55 10.83 -3.17
C LEU A 79 6.23 10.52 -3.88
N VAL A 80 6.08 9.31 -4.46
CA VAL A 80 4.80 8.88 -5.06
C VAL A 80 3.68 8.83 -4.02
N LEU A 81 3.97 8.29 -2.82
CA LEU A 81 3.02 8.24 -1.72
C LEU A 81 2.66 9.65 -1.22
N LEU A 82 3.63 10.57 -1.17
CA LEU A 82 3.40 11.97 -0.80
C LEU A 82 2.46 12.63 -1.81
N LEU A 83 2.74 12.51 -3.11
CA LEU A 83 1.87 13.05 -4.15
C LEU A 83 0.46 12.51 -4.03
N PHE A 84 0.31 11.20 -3.79
CA PHE A 84 -0.98 10.59 -3.55
C PHE A 84 -1.68 11.17 -2.31
N ALA A 85 -0.96 11.29 -1.19
CA ALA A 85 -1.47 11.86 0.05
C ALA A 85 -1.99 13.30 -0.14
N LEU A 86 -1.29 14.12 -0.92
CA LEU A 86 -1.72 15.48 -1.25
C LEU A 86 -3.06 15.49 -2.02
N THR A 87 -3.30 14.50 -2.90
CA THR A 87 -4.62 14.37 -3.58
C THR A 87 -5.76 14.09 -2.61
N MET A 88 -5.49 13.42 -1.49
CA MET A 88 -6.49 13.15 -0.45
C MET A 88 -6.76 14.37 0.44
N ILE A 89 -5.73 15.20 0.69
CA ILE A 89 -5.84 16.42 1.52
C ILE A 89 -6.60 17.51 0.77
N PHE A 90 -6.15 17.83 -0.45
CA PHE A 90 -6.66 18.97 -1.21
C PHE A 90 -7.82 18.60 -2.14
N GLY A 91 -8.06 17.31 -2.36
CA GLY A 91 -8.97 16.81 -3.39
C GLY A 91 -8.29 16.81 -4.76
N GLU A 92 -8.85 16.06 -5.70
CA GLU A 92 -8.43 16.13 -7.10
C GLU A 92 -8.85 17.51 -7.64
N GLY A 93 -7.88 18.37 -7.99
CA GLY A 93 -8.13 19.70 -8.59
C GLY A 93 -8.67 19.63 -10.02
N LYS A 94 -9.54 18.67 -10.33
CA LYS A 94 -10.12 18.49 -11.66
C LYS A 94 -11.40 19.32 -11.80
N PRO A 95 -11.55 20.12 -12.87
CA PRO A 95 -12.83 20.75 -13.19
C PRO A 95 -13.92 19.67 -13.33
N GLU A 96 -15.11 19.95 -12.81
CA GLU A 96 -16.28 19.06 -12.82
C GLU A 96 -16.62 18.46 -14.21
N THR A 97 -16.10 19.05 -15.29
CA THR A 97 -16.30 18.65 -16.69
C THR A 97 -15.65 17.29 -17.05
N GLU A 98 -14.59 16.86 -16.36
CA GLU A 98 -13.98 15.52 -16.60
C GLU A 98 -14.63 14.38 -15.80
N MET A 99 -15.51 14.71 -14.85
CA MET A 99 -16.19 13.75 -13.97
C MET A 99 -17.20 12.84 -14.71
N LYS A 100 -17.36 13.03 -16.04
CA LYS A 100 -18.18 12.20 -16.94
C LYS A 100 -17.41 11.05 -17.61
N MET A 101 -16.08 11.02 -17.57
CA MET A 101 -15.39 9.75 -17.81
C MET A 101 -15.56 8.89 -16.56
N ARG A 102 -16.44 7.89 -16.64
CA ARG A 102 -16.55 6.86 -15.60
C ARG A 102 -15.17 6.21 -15.43
N THR A 103 -14.38 6.69 -14.47
CA THR A 103 -13.15 6.02 -14.04
C THR A 103 -13.49 4.55 -13.85
N SER A 104 -12.83 3.68 -14.60
CA SER A 104 -13.21 2.27 -14.60
C SER A 104 -12.99 1.69 -13.20
N LEU A 105 -13.80 0.69 -12.81
CA LEU A 105 -13.57 -0.03 -11.55
C LEU A 105 -12.15 -0.63 -11.47
N SER A 106 -11.55 -0.90 -12.64
CA SER A 106 -10.16 -1.35 -12.74
C SER A 106 -9.19 -0.25 -12.37
N GLU A 107 -9.36 0.97 -12.89
CA GLU A 107 -8.51 2.12 -12.53
C GLU A 107 -8.55 2.41 -11.03
N LEU A 108 -9.76 2.44 -10.43
CA LEU A 108 -9.92 2.64 -8.99
C LEU A 108 -9.22 1.56 -8.16
N ALA A 109 -9.27 0.30 -8.64
CA ALA A 109 -8.62 -0.82 -7.98
C ALA A 109 -7.08 -0.76 -8.10
N VAL A 110 -6.55 -0.30 -9.23
CA VAL A 110 -5.10 -0.14 -9.45
C VAL A 110 -4.58 1.04 -8.64
N TYR A 111 -5.03 2.25 -9.00
CA TYR A 111 -4.58 3.49 -8.40
C TYR A 111 -5.73 4.17 -7.67
N PRO A 112 -5.56 4.55 -6.40
CA PRO A 112 -4.37 4.40 -5.56
C PRO A 112 -4.38 3.11 -4.69
N LEU A 113 -5.40 2.25 -4.82
CA LEU A 113 -5.66 1.18 -3.86
C LEU A 113 -4.61 0.08 -3.87
N ALA A 114 -4.38 -0.57 -5.01
CA ALA A 114 -3.35 -1.58 -5.10
C ALA A 114 -1.96 -0.95 -4.95
N VAL A 115 -1.71 0.14 -5.69
CA VAL A 115 -0.48 0.93 -5.65
C VAL A 115 -0.86 2.41 -5.60
N PRO A 116 -0.36 3.21 -4.64
CA PRO A 116 0.66 2.88 -3.63
C PRO A 116 0.11 2.47 -2.25
N SER A 117 -1.21 2.33 -2.04
CA SER A 117 -1.77 2.12 -0.70
C SER A 117 -1.39 0.76 -0.09
N ILE A 118 -1.76 -0.36 -0.72
CA ILE A 118 -1.49 -1.70 -0.17
C ILE A 118 -0.06 -2.14 -0.49
N ALA A 119 0.30 -2.18 -1.78
CA ALA A 119 1.65 -2.45 -2.23
C ALA A 119 2.44 -1.13 -2.17
N SER A 120 2.65 -0.66 -0.95
CA SER A 120 3.43 0.53 -0.66
C SER A 120 4.91 0.28 -0.96
N PRO A 121 5.70 1.33 -1.20
CA PRO A 121 7.15 1.19 -1.36
C PRO A 121 7.80 0.51 -0.15
N GLY A 122 7.31 0.82 1.06
CA GLY A 122 7.75 0.15 2.28
C GLY A 122 7.44 -1.35 2.27
N ALA A 123 6.25 -1.75 1.79
CA ALA A 123 5.89 -3.16 1.64
C ALA A 123 6.73 -3.88 0.58
N MET A 124 6.99 -3.24 -0.56
CA MET A 124 7.85 -3.77 -1.63
C MET A 124 9.30 -3.94 -1.14
N MET A 125 9.81 -3.01 -0.34
CA MET A 125 11.16 -3.12 0.23
C MET A 125 11.22 -4.18 1.33
N ALA A 126 10.24 -4.18 2.23
CA ALA A 126 10.16 -5.17 3.30
C ALA A 126 10.09 -6.58 2.74
N ILE A 127 9.33 -6.83 1.66
CA ILE A 127 9.27 -8.16 1.08
C ILE A 127 10.62 -8.56 0.49
N VAL A 128 11.30 -7.68 -0.25
CA VAL A 128 12.64 -7.94 -0.79
C VAL A 128 13.66 -8.23 0.31
N LEU A 129 13.62 -7.46 1.41
CA LEU A 129 14.53 -7.65 2.55
C LEU A 129 14.25 -8.94 3.32
N LEU A 130 12.97 -9.31 3.48
CA LEU A 130 12.54 -10.52 4.20
C LEU A 130 12.61 -11.79 3.34
N THR A 131 12.95 -11.66 2.06
CA THR A 131 13.21 -12.78 1.14
C THR A 131 14.56 -12.67 0.45
N ASP A 132 15.54 -12.01 1.08
CA ASP A 132 16.90 -11.94 0.59
C ASP A 132 17.52 -13.34 0.44
N ASN A 133 17.85 -13.71 -0.79
CA ASN A 133 18.42 -15.00 -1.19
C ASN A 133 19.78 -15.29 -0.55
N HIS A 134 20.51 -14.27 -0.07
CA HIS A 134 21.78 -14.47 0.63
C HIS A 134 21.58 -14.83 2.11
N ARG A 135 20.37 -14.58 2.65
CA ARG A 135 20.10 -14.67 4.09
C ARG A 135 19.05 -15.72 4.45
N PHE A 136 18.12 -16.02 3.54
CA PHE A 136 16.96 -16.87 3.81
C PHE A 136 16.86 -18.00 2.80
N ASP A 137 16.63 -19.22 3.31
CA ASP A 137 16.43 -20.41 2.47
C ASP A 137 15.02 -20.41 1.83
N PHE A 138 14.83 -21.20 0.77
CA PHE A 138 13.57 -21.26 0.02
C PHE A 138 12.36 -21.54 0.92
N PHE A 139 12.54 -22.38 1.95
CA PHE A 139 11.48 -22.67 2.91
C PHE A 139 11.06 -21.43 3.72
N GLU A 140 12.02 -20.60 4.13
CA GLU A 140 11.74 -19.36 4.87
C GLU A 140 11.05 -18.32 4.01
N GLN A 141 11.43 -18.22 2.73
CA GLN A 141 10.75 -17.35 1.76
C GLN A 141 9.30 -17.79 1.51
N CYS A 142 9.05 -19.11 1.46
CA CYS A 142 7.70 -19.65 1.39
C CYS A 142 6.87 -19.27 2.61
N LEU A 143 7.45 -19.29 3.82
CA LEU A 143 6.76 -18.84 5.03
C LEU A 143 6.45 -17.34 5.00
N THR A 144 7.40 -16.49 4.59
CA THR A 144 7.18 -15.04 4.40
C THR A 144 6.03 -14.80 3.42
N THR A 145 5.98 -15.57 2.33
CA THR A 145 4.89 -15.50 1.34
C THR A 145 3.53 -15.81 1.96
N VAL A 146 3.43 -16.86 2.78
CA VAL A 146 2.18 -17.23 3.48
C VAL A 146 1.75 -16.12 4.44
N VAL A 147 2.68 -15.53 5.20
CA VAL A 147 2.40 -14.41 6.10
C VAL A 147 1.87 -13.19 5.33
N MET A 148 2.52 -12.83 4.22
CA MET A 148 2.08 -11.75 3.35
C MET A 148 0.67 -12.01 2.81
N LEU A 149 0.41 -13.21 2.28
CA LEU A 149 -0.92 -13.58 1.75
C LEU A 149 -1.99 -13.55 2.84
N LEU A 150 -1.67 -13.96 4.06
CA LEU A 150 -2.58 -13.87 5.20
C LEU A 150 -2.94 -12.42 5.52
N ILE A 151 -1.96 -11.51 5.53
CA ILE A 151 -2.19 -10.08 5.78
C ILE A 151 -3.06 -9.48 4.67
N LEU A 152 -2.77 -9.78 3.40
CA LEU A 152 -3.57 -9.32 2.26
C LEU A 152 -5.00 -9.85 2.30
N PHE A 153 -5.18 -11.10 2.76
CA PHE A 153 -6.50 -11.67 3.00
C PHE A 153 -7.25 -10.93 4.11
N ILE A 154 -6.57 -10.55 5.20
CA ILE A 154 -7.16 -9.72 6.25
C ILE A 154 -7.53 -8.34 5.71
N THR A 155 -6.68 -7.70 4.90
CA THR A 155 -6.99 -6.43 4.22
C THR A 155 -8.26 -6.55 3.38
N TYR A 156 -8.41 -7.65 2.61
CA TYR A 156 -9.62 -7.92 1.85
C TYR A 156 -10.86 -8.00 2.74
N LEU A 157 -10.79 -8.74 3.86
CA LEU A 157 -11.91 -8.83 4.81
C LEU A 157 -12.26 -7.46 5.42
N LEU A 158 -11.26 -6.65 5.76
CA LEU A 158 -11.47 -5.30 6.26
C LEU A 158 -12.20 -4.42 5.24
N PHE A 159 -11.86 -4.52 3.95
CA PHE A 159 -12.56 -3.79 2.88
C PHE A 159 -14.03 -4.23 2.74
N LEU A 160 -14.32 -5.53 2.88
CA LEU A 160 -15.69 -6.02 2.86
C LEU A 160 -16.52 -5.45 4.03
N ILE A 161 -15.92 -5.33 5.21
CA ILE A 161 -16.58 -4.78 6.41
C ILE A 161 -16.67 -3.25 6.34
N ALA A 162 -15.76 -2.57 5.65
CA ALA A 162 -15.74 -1.12 5.50
C ALA A 162 -17.06 -0.57 4.92
N ASN A 163 -17.76 -1.36 4.10
CA ASN A 163 -19.11 -1.01 3.61
C ASN A 163 -20.11 -0.69 4.72
N LYS A 164 -20.03 -1.38 5.86
CA LYS A 164 -20.89 -1.09 7.03
C LYS A 164 -20.47 0.22 7.69
N ILE A 165 -19.17 0.47 7.80
CA ILE A 165 -18.60 1.69 8.39
C ILE A 165 -19.09 2.92 7.62
N GLN A 166 -19.09 2.88 6.30
CA GLN A 166 -19.54 4.02 5.50
C GLN A 166 -21.02 4.34 5.63
N ARG A 167 -21.89 3.34 5.81
CA ARG A 167 -23.33 3.59 6.01
C ARG A 167 -23.60 4.40 7.28
N VAL A 168 -22.74 4.27 8.28
CA VAL A 168 -22.84 5.01 9.55
C VAL A 168 -22.26 6.43 9.41
N ILE A 169 -21.14 6.57 8.72
CA ILE A 169 -20.37 7.83 8.64
C ILE A 169 -20.88 8.78 7.55
N GLY A 170 -21.49 8.25 6.48
CA GLY A 170 -21.98 9.02 5.34
C GLY A 170 -20.87 9.65 4.48
N ASN A 171 -21.27 10.34 3.41
CA ASN A 171 -20.33 10.91 2.43
C ASN A 171 -19.47 12.03 3.04
N THR A 172 -20.07 12.89 3.88
CA THR A 172 -19.35 14.01 4.51
C THR A 172 -18.28 13.51 5.48
N GLY A 173 -18.59 12.52 6.31
CA GLY A 173 -17.60 11.95 7.22
C GLY A 173 -16.50 11.20 6.48
N ALA A 174 -16.83 10.52 5.36
CA ALA A 174 -15.83 9.89 4.49
C ALA A 174 -14.84 10.92 3.90
N ALA A 175 -15.33 12.11 3.52
CA ALA A 175 -14.47 13.19 3.04
C ALA A 175 -13.53 13.72 4.12
N VAL A 176 -14.02 13.92 5.35
CA VAL A 176 -13.18 14.33 6.50
C VAL A 176 -12.11 13.28 6.79
N ILE A 177 -12.50 12.01 6.87
CA ILE A 177 -11.58 10.89 7.07
C ILE A 177 -10.52 10.86 5.98
N SER A 178 -10.91 11.02 4.72
CA SER A 178 -9.96 11.09 3.59
C SER A 178 -8.92 12.17 3.80
N ARG A 179 -9.31 13.38 4.23
CA ARG A 179 -8.35 14.47 4.47
C ARG A 179 -7.39 14.17 5.62
N VAL A 180 -7.91 13.64 6.73
CA VAL A 180 -7.08 13.25 7.89
C VAL A 180 -6.10 12.15 7.51
N MET A 181 -6.53 11.17 6.73
CA MET A 181 -5.66 10.08 6.27
C MET A 181 -4.65 10.55 5.24
N GLY A 182 -5.02 11.51 4.39
CA GLY A 182 -4.05 12.21 3.55
C GLY A 182 -2.94 12.86 4.37
N LEU A 183 -3.26 13.52 5.49
CA LEU A 183 -2.23 14.09 6.39
C LEU A 183 -1.33 13.00 7.01
N ILE A 184 -1.90 11.87 7.42
CA ILE A 184 -1.14 10.74 7.97
C ILE A 184 -0.23 10.11 6.90
N LEU A 185 -0.75 9.84 5.70
CA LEU A 185 0.04 9.30 4.59
C LEU A 185 1.14 10.27 4.14
N ALA A 186 0.90 11.59 4.17
CA ALA A 186 1.93 12.58 3.90
C ALA A 186 3.05 12.49 4.94
N ALA A 187 2.73 12.32 6.22
CA ALA A 187 3.73 12.13 7.27
C ALA A 187 4.54 10.84 7.08
N VAL A 188 3.87 9.71 6.76
CA VAL A 188 4.53 8.43 6.47
C VAL A 188 5.43 8.54 5.23
N ALA A 189 4.96 9.23 4.19
CA ALA A 189 5.71 9.46 2.97
C ALA A 189 6.97 10.29 3.21
N VAL A 190 6.86 11.39 3.97
CA VAL A 190 8.01 12.20 4.39
C VAL A 190 8.98 11.38 5.23
N ASN A 191 8.49 10.58 6.19
CA ASN A 191 9.34 9.69 6.97
C ASN A 191 10.10 8.69 6.09
N ASN A 192 9.44 8.07 5.10
CA ASN A 192 10.10 7.16 4.15
C ASN A 192 11.20 7.86 3.34
N VAL A 193 10.97 9.10 2.91
CA VAL A 193 12.00 9.91 2.24
C VAL A 193 13.17 10.19 3.18
N LEU A 194 12.90 10.60 4.42
CA LEU A 194 13.95 10.91 5.40
C LEU A 194 14.78 9.67 5.78
N VAL A 195 14.13 8.54 6.02
CA VAL A 195 14.80 7.25 6.28
C VAL A 195 15.64 6.83 5.07
N GLY A 196 15.08 6.92 3.86
CA GLY A 196 15.82 6.62 2.64
C GLY A 196 17.04 7.52 2.44
N ILE A 197 16.93 8.83 2.70
CA ILE A 197 18.06 9.77 2.65
C ILE A 197 19.11 9.39 3.70
N ARG A 198 18.68 9.14 4.94
CA ARG A 198 19.57 8.73 6.04
C ARG A 198 20.37 7.48 5.68
N ASP A 199 19.68 6.47 5.18
CA ASP A 199 20.28 5.17 4.83
C ASP A 199 21.15 5.28 3.57
N PHE A 200 20.83 6.19 2.64
CA PHE A 200 21.65 6.47 1.45
C PHE A 200 22.99 7.15 1.80
N PHE A 201 22.97 8.13 2.72
CA PHE A 201 24.18 8.84 3.15
C PHE A 201 24.90 8.21 4.34
N GLY A 202 24.34 7.16 4.95
CA GLY A 202 24.92 6.49 6.12
C GLY A 202 24.96 7.37 7.39
N ILE A 203 24.00 8.29 7.54
CA ILE A 203 23.98 9.25 8.66
C ILE A 203 23.37 8.56 9.89
N ALA A 204 24.15 8.31 10.95
CA ALA A 204 23.61 7.96 12.25
C ALA A 204 23.20 9.25 12.99
N LEU A 205 21.94 9.33 13.44
CA LEU A 205 21.39 10.45 14.20
C LEU A 205 21.26 10.07 15.67
#